data_AF-A0A7X7LEH6-F1
#
_entry.id   AF-A0A7X7LEH6-F1
#
_cell.length_a   1.000
_cell.length_b   1.000
_cell.length_c   1.000
_cell.angle_alpha   90.00
_cell.angle_beta   90.00
_cell.angle_gamma   90.00
#
_symmetry.space_group_name_H-M   'P 1'
#
loop_
_entity.id
_entity.type
_entity.pdbx_description
1 polymer ?
#
loop_
_entity_poly.entity_id
_entity_poly.type
_entity_poly.pdbx_seq_one_letter_code
_entity_poly.pdbx_strand_id
1 'polypeptide(L)'
;MKALLAATLLLPAVTAHSAHAAPARTDHQVLARVELTKSRTELRLPVHAWLLDARGVEYLLVLARENDIALSGAHYMVIDTNAGNRAWLIVMPKARRARQRMLDMAGVLYDDGRQFIARADGTNAEYYAGHGCEIERMSATPLVFTRQAAALGMPAATPKPLAADPLVASLMAQVAESNLYRELAGLTGVEPVTIGGVTVVITSRHTTSGVPFQKDTQYAFERLGALGLDVSYHYWTKSGYSNRNVIAVK
;
A
#
# COMPACT_ATOMS: atom_id res chain seq x y z
N MET A 1 23.57 95.45 -9.48
CA MET A 1 23.84 94.46 -8.39
C MET A 1 22.53 93.71 -8.13
N LYS A 2 22.25 92.60 -8.81
CA LYS A 2 22.35 91.19 -8.31
C LYS A 2 21.76 91.06 -6.89
N ALA A 3 20.47 90.75 -6.69
CA ALA A 3 19.74 89.48 -6.87
C ALA A 3 20.27 88.32 -6.01
N LEU A 4 19.47 87.85 -5.04
CA LEU A 4 19.42 86.46 -4.61
C LEU A 4 18.04 86.15 -3.99
N LEU A 5 17.22 85.39 -4.73
CA LEU A 5 15.99 84.75 -4.28
C LEU A 5 16.35 83.30 -3.92
N ALA A 6 15.98 82.85 -2.73
CA ALA A 6 16.16 81.46 -2.30
C ALA A 6 15.01 80.59 -2.83
N ALA A 7 15.33 79.59 -3.65
CA ALA A 7 14.40 78.56 -4.10
C ALA A 7 14.86 77.21 -3.53
N THR A 8 14.11 76.70 -2.56
CA THR A 8 14.30 75.37 -1.96
C THR A 8 13.71 74.33 -2.90
N LEU A 9 14.56 73.53 -3.55
CA LEU A 9 14.14 72.37 -4.36
C LEU A 9 13.87 71.16 -3.44
N LEU A 10 12.63 70.64 -3.48
CA LEU A 10 12.26 69.34 -2.95
C LEU A 10 12.55 68.26 -4.03
N LEU A 11 13.41 67.30 -3.73
CA LEU A 11 13.63 66.08 -4.55
C LEU A 11 12.65 64.98 -4.08
N PRO A 12 11.93 64.30 -4.98
CA PRO A 12 11.24 63.06 -4.62
C PRO A 12 12.22 61.87 -4.69
N ALA A 13 12.26 61.08 -3.62
CA ALA A 13 12.94 59.80 -3.58
C ALA A 13 12.17 58.78 -4.42
N VAL A 14 12.75 58.35 -5.54
CA VAL A 14 12.27 57.20 -6.31
C VAL A 14 12.71 55.93 -5.60
N THR A 15 11.80 55.26 -4.92
CA THR A 15 12.00 53.89 -4.42
C THR A 15 11.83 52.93 -5.60
N ALA A 16 12.96 52.46 -6.15
CA ALA A 16 12.96 51.34 -7.08
C ALA A 16 12.49 50.09 -6.32
N HIS A 17 11.25 49.67 -6.58
CA HIS A 17 10.74 48.39 -6.13
C HIS A 17 11.41 47.31 -6.98
N SER A 18 12.50 46.73 -6.49
CA SER A 18 13.10 45.54 -7.07
C SER A 18 12.09 44.40 -6.98
N ALA A 19 11.35 44.18 -8.06
CA ALA A 19 10.56 42.98 -8.24
C ALA A 19 11.50 41.78 -8.18
N HIS A 20 11.48 41.07 -7.05
CA HIS A 20 12.14 39.80 -6.88
C HIS A 20 11.49 38.83 -7.88
N ALA A 21 12.15 38.61 -9.01
CA ALA A 21 11.70 37.65 -10.02
C ALA A 21 11.61 36.28 -9.34
N ALA A 22 10.39 35.76 -9.20
CA ALA A 22 10.16 34.41 -8.74
C ALA A 22 10.98 33.45 -9.63
N PRO A 23 11.73 32.48 -9.07
CA PRO A 23 12.49 31.55 -9.87
C PRO A 23 11.55 30.82 -10.84
N ALA A 24 11.98 30.69 -12.09
CA ALA A 24 11.24 29.97 -13.12
C ALA A 24 10.91 28.56 -12.62
N ARG A 25 9.63 28.30 -12.33
CA ARG A 25 9.15 26.99 -11.87
C ARG A 25 9.33 25.98 -13.01
N THR A 26 10.10 24.93 -12.74
CA THR A 26 10.35 23.85 -13.68
C THR A 26 9.12 22.96 -13.84
N ASP A 27 8.57 22.88 -15.04
CA ASP A 27 7.38 22.08 -15.39
C ASP A 27 7.71 20.59 -15.54
N HIS A 28 8.20 19.96 -14.47
CA HIS A 28 8.55 18.54 -14.43
C HIS A 28 7.54 17.73 -13.62
N GLN A 29 7.39 16.46 -13.98
CA GLN A 29 6.59 15.50 -13.23
C GLN A 29 7.32 15.12 -11.94
N VAL A 30 6.61 15.20 -10.83
CA VAL A 30 7.12 14.93 -9.49
C VAL A 30 6.22 13.94 -8.76
N LEU A 31 6.83 13.16 -7.86
CA LEU A 31 6.09 12.45 -6.83
C LEU A 31 5.99 13.39 -5.63
N ALA A 32 4.79 13.67 -5.16
CA ALA A 32 4.55 14.53 -4.02
C ALA A 32 3.64 13.89 -2.97
N ARG A 33 3.91 14.19 -1.70
CA ARG A 33 2.98 14.04 -0.59
C ARG A 33 2.09 15.27 -0.57
N VAL A 34 0.78 15.08 -0.69
CA VAL A 34 -0.22 16.15 -0.64
C VAL A 34 -1.11 15.94 0.58
N GLU A 35 -1.27 16.97 1.41
CA GLU A 35 -2.10 16.91 2.61
C GLU A 35 -3.58 17.04 2.26
N LEU A 36 -4.42 16.26 2.93
CA LEU A 36 -5.85 16.23 2.69
C LEU A 36 -6.55 17.37 3.46
N THR A 37 -6.42 18.61 2.98
CA THR A 37 -7.07 19.78 3.60
C THR A 37 -8.44 20.11 3.02
N LYS A 38 -8.75 19.60 1.82
CA LYS A 38 -10.02 19.77 1.10
C LYS A 38 -10.70 18.43 0.86
N SER A 39 -11.98 18.46 0.52
CA SER A 39 -12.70 17.26 0.08
C SER A 39 -12.00 16.62 -1.13
N ARG A 40 -11.84 15.30 -1.10
CA ARG A 40 -11.08 14.49 -2.08
C ARG A 40 -11.51 14.71 -3.54
N THR A 41 -12.80 15.01 -3.77
CA THR A 41 -13.35 15.29 -5.10
C THR A 41 -12.96 16.65 -5.66
N GLU A 42 -12.48 17.57 -4.82
CA GLU A 42 -12.11 18.93 -5.22
C GLU A 42 -10.65 19.04 -5.65
N LEU A 43 -9.79 18.11 -5.22
CA LEU A 43 -8.35 18.18 -5.45
C LEU A 43 -7.97 18.08 -6.93
N ARG A 44 -8.74 17.34 -7.75
CA ARG A 44 -8.52 17.11 -9.20
C ARG A 44 -7.08 16.73 -9.58
N LEU A 45 -6.33 16.09 -8.67
CA LEU A 45 -4.98 15.59 -8.92
C LEU A 45 -4.99 14.07 -9.16
N PRO A 46 -4.05 13.54 -9.97
CA PRO A 46 -3.87 12.09 -10.15
C PRO A 46 -3.25 11.50 -8.88
N VAL A 47 -4.09 10.96 -8.00
CA VAL A 47 -3.66 10.30 -6.76
C VAL A 47 -3.34 8.84 -7.04
N HIS A 48 -2.17 8.37 -6.62
CA HIS A 48 -1.72 6.99 -6.83
C HIS A 48 -1.73 6.14 -5.56
N ALA A 49 -1.74 6.76 -4.39
CA ALA A 49 -1.95 6.10 -3.11
C ALA A 49 -2.55 7.05 -2.08
N TRP A 50 -3.23 6.47 -1.09
CA TRP A 50 -3.79 7.17 0.05
C TRP A 50 -3.31 6.47 1.32
N LEU A 51 -2.60 7.22 2.16
CA LEU A 51 -1.85 6.69 3.29
C LEU A 51 -2.12 7.48 4.57
N LEU A 52 -1.74 6.89 5.69
CA LEU A 52 -1.83 7.48 7.02
C LEU A 52 -0.43 7.49 7.64
N ASP A 53 0.04 8.65 8.10
CA ASP A 53 1.35 8.78 8.75
C ASP A 53 1.34 8.25 10.20
N ALA A 54 2.49 8.26 10.88
CA ALA A 54 2.58 7.79 12.28
C ALA A 54 1.81 8.65 13.29
N ARG A 55 1.41 9.87 12.91
CA ARG A 55 0.59 10.76 13.75
C ARG A 55 -0.91 10.55 13.50
N GLY A 56 -1.28 9.65 12.59
CA GLY A 56 -2.68 9.44 12.20
C GLY A 56 -3.20 10.49 11.24
N VAL A 57 -2.32 11.20 10.52
CA VAL A 57 -2.71 12.21 9.53
C VAL A 57 -2.76 11.57 8.14
N GLU A 58 -3.88 11.72 7.46
CA GLU A 58 -4.07 11.23 6.10
C GLU A 58 -3.34 12.11 5.08
N TYR A 59 -2.74 11.48 4.08
CA TYR A 59 -2.13 12.16 2.96
C TYR A 59 -2.22 11.34 1.68
N LEU A 60 -2.00 12.02 0.57
CA LEU A 60 -2.07 11.45 -0.77
C LEU A 60 -0.70 11.43 -1.41
N LEU A 61 -0.37 10.36 -2.13
CA LEU A 61 0.75 10.35 -3.06
C LEU A 61 0.24 10.71 -4.45
N VAL A 62 0.75 11.81 -5.00
CA VAL A 62 0.35 12.36 -6.29
C VAL A 62 1.54 12.32 -7.24
N LEU A 63 1.29 11.87 -8.47
CA LEU A 63 2.26 11.90 -9.55
C LEU A 63 1.76 12.85 -10.65
N ALA A 64 2.18 14.10 -10.60
CA ALA A 64 1.71 15.15 -11.50
C ALA A 64 2.83 16.16 -11.80
N ARG A 65 2.57 17.11 -12.71
CA ARG A 65 3.46 18.26 -12.86
C ARG A 65 3.39 19.09 -11.58
N GLU A 66 4.54 19.56 -11.11
CA GLU A 66 4.58 20.33 -9.87
C GLU A 66 3.67 21.57 -9.94
N ASN A 67 3.57 22.21 -11.11
CA ASN A 67 2.70 23.36 -11.32
C ASN A 67 1.22 23.02 -11.12
N ASP A 68 0.76 21.85 -11.56
CA ASP A 68 -0.63 21.41 -11.37
C ASP A 68 -0.95 21.18 -9.89
N ILE A 69 0.01 20.63 -9.14
CA ILE A 69 -0.10 20.45 -7.68
C ILE A 69 -0.17 21.81 -7.00
N ALA A 70 0.69 22.76 -7.38
CA ALA A 70 0.67 24.12 -6.84
C ALA A 70 -0.66 24.85 -7.12
N LEU A 71 -1.21 24.70 -8.34
CA LEU A 71 -2.48 25.31 -8.73
C LEU A 71 -3.70 24.72 -7.98
N SER A 72 -3.60 23.50 -7.45
CA SER A 72 -4.66 22.93 -6.59
C SER A 72 -4.85 23.72 -5.28
N GLY A 73 -3.84 24.50 -4.87
CA GLY A 73 -3.80 25.21 -3.61
C GLY A 73 -3.71 24.29 -2.38
N ALA A 74 -3.40 23.01 -2.57
CA ALA A 74 -3.15 22.07 -1.49
C ALA A 74 -1.73 22.26 -0.93
N HIS A 75 -1.55 21.98 0.36
CA HIS A 75 -0.21 21.87 0.94
C HIS A 75 0.43 20.59 0.45
N TYR A 76 1.65 20.68 -0.07
CA TYR A 76 2.38 19.54 -0.60
C TYR A 76 3.87 19.61 -0.30
N MET A 77 4.52 18.46 -0.37
CA MET A 77 5.96 18.28 -0.30
C MET A 77 6.40 17.35 -1.41
N VAL A 78 7.37 17.78 -2.21
CA VAL A 78 7.97 16.95 -3.25
C VAL A 78 8.84 15.87 -2.61
N ILE A 79 8.56 14.61 -2.92
CA ILE A 79 9.31 13.42 -2.49
C ILE A 79 10.38 13.05 -3.53
N ASP A 80 10.05 13.11 -4.82
CA ASP A 80 10.98 12.81 -5.91
C ASP A 80 10.79 13.80 -7.06
N THR A 81 11.83 14.54 -7.41
CA THR A 81 11.82 15.52 -8.51
C THR A 81 12.02 14.86 -9.88
N ASN A 82 12.43 13.59 -9.92
CA ASN A 82 12.72 12.87 -11.16
C ASN A 82 11.75 11.71 -11.32
N ALA A 83 10.47 12.06 -11.45
CA ALA A 83 9.35 11.13 -11.38
C ALA A 83 8.84 10.68 -12.76
N GLY A 84 9.74 10.52 -13.74
CA GLY A 84 9.40 10.02 -15.09
C GLY A 84 8.88 8.58 -15.10
N ASN A 85 9.36 7.73 -16.01
CA ASN A 85 8.94 6.32 -16.16
C ASN A 85 9.38 5.39 -15.01
N ARG A 86 9.46 5.91 -13.77
CA ARG A 86 9.89 5.18 -12.59
C ARG A 86 8.69 4.61 -11.85
N ALA A 87 8.96 3.59 -11.06
CA ALA A 87 8.01 3.01 -10.13
C ALA A 87 8.50 3.24 -8.70
N TRP A 88 7.57 3.27 -7.76
CA TRP A 88 7.84 3.47 -6.34
C TRP A 88 7.30 2.31 -5.51
N LEU A 89 7.94 2.10 -4.38
CA LEU A 89 7.55 1.12 -3.38
C LEU A 89 7.08 1.87 -2.12
N ILE A 90 6.01 1.37 -1.54
CA ILE A 90 5.57 1.69 -0.19
C ILE A 90 6.09 0.55 0.69
N VAL A 91 7.04 0.87 1.56
CA VAL A 91 7.76 -0.09 2.39
C VAL A 91 7.27 0.02 3.82
N MET A 92 6.69 -1.06 4.35
CA MET A 92 6.02 -1.11 5.64
C MET A 92 6.78 -2.03 6.60
N PRO A 93 7.61 -1.49 7.50
CA PRO A 93 8.35 -2.30 8.46
C PRO A 93 7.40 -2.98 9.45
N LYS A 94 7.50 -4.31 9.58
CA LYS A 94 6.64 -5.06 10.52
C LYS A 94 7.14 -5.04 11.96
N ALA A 95 8.35 -4.55 12.21
CA ALA A 95 8.97 -4.50 13.54
C ALA A 95 9.91 -3.30 13.67
N ARG A 96 10.11 -2.82 14.92
CA ARG A 96 11.02 -1.70 15.24
C ARG A 96 12.44 -1.90 14.69
N ARG A 97 12.96 -3.13 14.74
CA ARG A 97 14.27 -3.48 14.19
C ARG A 97 14.34 -3.32 12.67
N ALA A 98 13.27 -3.65 11.96
CA ALA A 98 13.20 -3.51 10.50
C ALA A 98 13.22 -2.03 10.15
N ARG A 99 12.43 -1.22 10.86
CA ARG A 99 12.40 0.24 10.70
C ARG A 99 13.78 0.88 10.91
N GLN A 100 14.49 0.50 11.99
CA GLN A 100 15.82 1.05 12.26
C GLN A 100 16.80 0.79 11.12
N ARG A 101 16.75 -0.42 10.52
CA ARG A 101 17.62 -0.77 9.38
C ARG A 101 17.30 0.02 8.11
N MET A 102 16.08 0.54 7.97
CA MET A 102 15.67 1.32 6.80
C MET A 102 16.16 2.77 6.88
N LEU A 103 16.29 3.33 8.09
CA LEU A 103 16.71 4.72 8.31
C LEU A 103 18.09 5.02 7.71
N ASP A 104 18.98 4.03 7.71
CA ASP A 104 20.36 4.19 7.23
C ASP A 104 20.51 3.89 5.73
N MET A 105 19.41 3.65 5.01
CA MET A 105 19.47 3.19 3.62
C MET A 105 19.35 4.33 2.60
N ALA A 106 20.32 4.39 1.69
CA ALA A 106 20.40 5.40 0.63
C ALA A 106 19.25 5.40 -0.41
N GLY A 107 18.36 4.39 -0.40
CA GLY A 107 17.24 4.25 -1.35
C GLY A 107 15.90 4.81 -0.87
N VAL A 108 15.81 5.20 0.41
CA VAL A 108 14.60 5.77 1.00
C VAL A 108 14.49 7.24 0.59
N LEU A 109 13.38 7.59 -0.05
CA LEU A 109 13.06 8.95 -0.47
C LEU A 109 12.29 9.72 0.60
N TYR A 110 11.46 9.00 1.38
CA TYR A 110 10.62 9.61 2.40
C TYR A 110 10.31 8.62 3.52
N ASP A 111 10.17 9.15 4.73
CA ASP A 111 9.79 8.45 5.95
C ASP A 111 8.68 9.25 6.65
N ASP A 112 7.52 8.64 6.85
CA ASP A 112 6.39 9.27 7.54
C ASP A 112 6.18 8.78 8.99
N GLY A 113 7.17 8.03 9.51
CA GLY A 113 7.09 7.40 10.82
C GLY A 113 6.54 5.97 10.77
N ARG A 114 5.67 5.65 9.81
CA ARG A 114 4.94 4.38 9.71
C ARG A 114 5.37 3.54 8.51
N GLN A 115 5.54 4.16 7.35
CA GLN A 115 6.05 3.57 6.13
C GLN A 115 7.12 4.46 5.50
N PHE A 116 7.93 3.84 4.63
CA PHE A 116 8.89 4.52 3.79
C PHE A 116 8.43 4.53 2.34
N ILE A 117 8.79 5.56 1.60
CA ILE A 117 8.68 5.60 0.14
C ILE A 117 10.07 5.43 -0.44
N ALA A 118 10.23 4.48 -1.36
CA ALA A 118 11.49 4.19 -2.02
C ALA A 118 11.29 4.05 -3.54
N ARG A 119 12.37 4.18 -4.30
CA ARG A 119 12.34 3.84 -5.73
C ARG A 119 12.27 2.32 -5.90
N ALA A 120 11.45 1.87 -6.83
CA ALA A 120 11.38 0.47 -7.21
C ALA A 120 12.54 0.14 -8.16
N ASP A 121 13.68 -0.22 -7.60
CA ASP A 121 14.69 -1.03 -8.28
C ASP A 121 14.67 -2.46 -7.72
N GLY A 122 15.12 -3.43 -8.53
CA GLY A 122 15.04 -4.85 -8.16
C GLY A 122 15.85 -5.19 -6.91
N THR A 123 16.97 -4.49 -6.69
CA THR A 123 17.88 -4.71 -5.57
C THR A 123 17.28 -4.26 -4.24
N ASN A 124 16.57 -3.13 -4.21
CA ASN A 124 15.96 -2.61 -2.99
C ASN A 124 14.76 -3.43 -2.55
N ALA A 125 13.94 -3.94 -3.49
CA ALA A 125 12.76 -4.74 -3.16
C ALA A 125 13.12 -6.03 -2.40
N GLU A 126 14.10 -6.80 -2.89
CA GLU A 126 14.54 -8.02 -2.22
C GLU A 126 15.16 -7.74 -0.86
N TYR A 127 15.94 -6.65 -0.75
CA TYR A 127 16.51 -6.22 0.51
C TYR A 127 15.42 -5.89 1.55
N TYR A 128 14.42 -5.09 1.19
CA TYR A 128 13.33 -4.72 2.09
C TYR A 128 12.58 -5.96 2.62
N ALA A 129 12.26 -6.90 1.73
CA ALA A 129 11.55 -8.12 2.09
C ALA A 129 12.41 -9.00 3.02
N GLY A 130 13.69 -9.20 2.67
CA GLY A 130 14.64 -9.96 3.47
C GLY A 130 14.90 -9.38 4.87
N HIS A 131 14.60 -8.10 5.07
CA HIS A 131 14.78 -7.39 6.34
C HIS A 131 13.48 -7.19 7.13
N GLY A 132 12.40 -7.90 6.76
CA GLY A 132 11.15 -7.92 7.53
C GLY A 132 10.23 -6.72 7.27
N CYS A 133 10.32 -6.13 6.08
CA CYS A 133 9.34 -5.17 5.59
C CYS A 133 8.34 -5.88 4.67
N GLU A 134 7.07 -5.51 4.78
CA GLU A 134 6.13 -5.70 3.69
C GLU A 134 6.35 -4.61 2.64
N ILE A 135 6.11 -4.95 1.38
CA ILE A 135 6.34 -4.05 0.26
C ILE A 135 5.11 -4.07 -0.62
N GLU A 136 4.61 -2.89 -0.93
CA GLU A 136 3.60 -2.68 -1.94
C GLU A 136 4.19 -1.83 -3.06
N ARG A 137 3.91 -2.22 -4.31
CA ARG A 137 4.24 -1.38 -5.46
C ARG A 137 3.15 -0.32 -5.62
N MET A 138 3.53 0.94 -5.64
CA MET A 138 2.59 2.04 -5.87
C MET A 138 1.93 1.87 -7.25
N SER A 139 0.61 2.04 -7.30
CA SER A 139 -0.17 1.89 -8.54
C SER A 139 0.34 2.83 -9.63
N ALA A 140 0.55 2.30 -10.85
CA ALA A 140 0.88 3.12 -12.01
C ALA A 140 -0.34 3.91 -12.54
N THR A 141 -1.55 3.45 -12.23
CA THR A 141 -2.81 4.12 -12.58
C THR A 141 -3.35 4.91 -11.38
N PRO A 142 -3.79 6.16 -11.57
CA PRO A 142 -4.44 6.92 -10.51
C PRO A 142 -5.67 6.19 -9.95
N LEU A 143 -5.87 6.29 -8.64
CA LEU A 143 -7.05 5.82 -7.93
C LEU A 143 -8.28 6.60 -8.42
N VAL A 144 -9.32 5.86 -8.81
CA VAL A 144 -10.61 6.44 -9.21
C VAL A 144 -11.48 6.60 -7.97
N PHE A 145 -11.70 7.85 -7.56
CA PHE A 145 -12.54 8.18 -6.41
C PHE A 145 -13.97 8.51 -6.83
N THR A 146 -14.67 7.59 -7.50
CA THR A 146 -16.10 7.78 -7.76
C THR A 146 -16.91 7.56 -6.49
N ARG A 147 -17.72 8.55 -6.11
CA ARG A 147 -18.87 8.31 -5.22
C ARG A 147 -19.87 7.49 -6.04
N GLN A 148 -19.84 6.17 -5.89
CA GLN A 148 -20.60 5.23 -6.72
C GLN A 148 -22.11 5.54 -6.76
N ALA A 149 -22.66 6.18 -5.71
CA ALA A 149 -24.06 6.59 -5.64
C ALA A 149 -24.43 7.86 -6.43
N ALA A 150 -23.49 8.81 -6.63
CA ALA A 150 -23.81 10.09 -7.28
C ALA A 150 -23.58 10.09 -8.79
N ALA A 151 -22.64 9.26 -9.27
CA ALA A 151 -22.26 9.21 -10.69
C ALA A 151 -23.35 8.62 -11.61
N LEU A 152 -24.33 7.90 -11.04
CA LEU A 152 -25.41 7.25 -11.79
C LEU A 152 -26.75 8.01 -11.76
N GLY A 153 -26.80 9.20 -11.15
CA GLY A 153 -28.05 9.97 -11.03
C GLY A 153 -29.17 9.20 -10.29
N MET A 154 -28.82 8.17 -9.54
CA MET A 154 -29.81 7.33 -8.86
C MET A 154 -30.26 8.01 -7.57
N PRO A 155 -31.58 8.07 -7.30
CA PRO A 155 -32.06 8.47 -5.98
C PRO A 155 -31.41 7.57 -4.92
N ALA A 156 -31.16 8.13 -3.73
CA ALA A 156 -30.68 7.36 -2.59
C ALA A 156 -31.58 6.12 -2.43
N ALA A 157 -31.03 4.95 -2.74
CA ALA A 157 -31.79 3.72 -2.68
C ALA A 157 -32.22 3.51 -1.23
N THR A 158 -33.53 3.58 -0.97
CA THR A 158 -34.09 2.99 0.23
C THR A 158 -33.68 1.52 0.21
N PRO A 159 -32.95 1.02 1.23
CA PRO A 159 -32.49 -0.36 1.23
C PRO A 159 -33.73 -1.26 1.16
N LYS A 160 -33.92 -1.91 0.00
CA LYS A 160 -34.90 -2.97 -0.12
C LYS A 160 -34.50 -4.03 0.91
N PRO A 161 -35.40 -4.46 1.81
CA PRO A 161 -35.10 -5.55 2.72
C PRO A 161 -34.71 -6.76 1.87
N LEU A 162 -33.45 -7.16 1.95
CA LEU A 162 -32.97 -8.36 1.29
C LEU A 162 -33.45 -9.53 2.13
N ALA A 163 -34.47 -10.25 1.64
CA ALA A 163 -34.84 -11.52 2.24
C ALA A 163 -33.65 -12.48 2.10
N ALA A 164 -33.29 -13.16 3.19
CA ALA A 164 -32.24 -14.16 3.16
C ALA A 164 -32.59 -15.25 2.14
N ASP A 165 -31.64 -15.60 1.29
CA ASP A 165 -31.80 -16.70 0.34
C ASP A 165 -31.88 -18.03 1.11
N PRO A 166 -33.00 -18.80 0.99
CA PRO A 166 -33.14 -20.07 1.68
C PRO A 166 -32.03 -21.08 1.34
N LEU A 167 -31.48 -21.04 0.12
CA LEU A 167 -30.34 -21.87 -0.27
C LEU A 167 -29.11 -21.50 0.54
N VAL A 168 -28.79 -20.21 0.65
CA VAL A 168 -27.64 -19.73 1.45
C VAL A 168 -27.80 -20.11 2.92
N ALA A 169 -29.01 -19.95 3.47
CA ALA A 169 -29.30 -20.38 4.84
C ALA A 169 -29.07 -21.89 5.03
N SER A 170 -29.48 -22.72 4.05
CA SER A 170 -29.26 -24.17 4.08
C SER A 170 -27.78 -24.56 3.96
N LEU A 171 -26.98 -23.78 3.24
CA LEU A 171 -25.53 -23.98 3.13
C LEU A 171 -24.84 -23.61 4.44
N MET A 172 -25.23 -22.50 5.07
CA MET A 172 -24.70 -22.10 6.37
C MET A 172 -25.01 -23.13 7.46
N ALA A 173 -26.21 -23.73 7.44
CA ALA A 173 -26.62 -24.75 8.39
C ALA A 173 -25.80 -26.05 8.31
N GLN A 174 -25.11 -26.29 7.19
CA GLN A 174 -24.22 -27.45 7.01
C GLN A 174 -22.81 -27.23 7.58
N VAL A 175 -22.45 -25.99 7.94
CA VAL A 175 -21.13 -25.68 8.51
C VAL A 175 -21.14 -26.03 10.00
N ALA A 176 -20.45 -27.10 10.36
CA ALA A 176 -20.25 -27.49 11.75
C ALA A 176 -19.01 -26.82 12.35
N GLU A 177 -19.20 -25.98 13.35
CA GLU A 177 -18.13 -25.29 14.10
C GLU A 177 -17.10 -26.28 14.69
N SER A 178 -17.57 -27.44 15.16
CA SER A 178 -16.70 -28.49 15.69
C SER A 178 -15.73 -29.07 14.65
N ASN A 179 -16.12 -29.12 13.37
CA ASN A 179 -15.21 -29.53 12.30
C ASN A 179 -14.15 -28.45 12.08
N LEU A 180 -14.53 -27.18 12.03
CA LEU A 180 -13.61 -26.06 11.86
C LEU A 180 -12.54 -26.04 12.95
N TYR A 181 -12.94 -26.14 14.23
CA TYR A 181 -11.99 -26.14 15.33
C TYR A 181 -11.05 -27.34 15.31
N ARG A 182 -11.54 -28.53 14.93
CA ARG A 182 -10.70 -29.72 14.80
C ARG A 182 -9.64 -29.55 13.72
N GLU A 183 -10.02 -29.08 12.52
CA GLU A 183 -9.06 -28.82 11.45
C GLU A 183 -8.02 -27.78 11.86
N LEU A 184 -8.48 -26.71 12.51
CA LEU A 184 -7.60 -25.65 12.99
C LEU A 184 -6.62 -26.17 14.05
N ALA A 185 -7.09 -26.94 15.03
CA ALA A 185 -6.25 -27.51 16.09
C ALA A 185 -5.18 -28.43 15.53
N GLY A 186 -5.53 -29.28 14.54
CA GLY A 186 -4.58 -30.14 13.85
C GLY A 186 -3.53 -29.36 13.06
N LEU A 187 -3.96 -28.40 12.23
CA LEU A 187 -3.06 -27.59 11.39
C LEU A 187 -2.15 -26.65 12.21
N THR A 188 -2.61 -26.22 13.39
CA THR A 188 -1.81 -25.35 14.28
C THR A 188 -0.91 -26.13 15.23
N GLY A 189 -0.99 -27.46 15.24
CA GLY A 189 -0.22 -28.31 16.14
C GLY A 189 -0.67 -28.26 17.59
N VAL A 190 -1.88 -27.73 17.87
CA VAL A 190 -2.51 -27.80 19.20
C VAL A 190 -2.87 -29.25 19.50
N GLU A 191 -3.36 -29.98 18.50
CA GLU A 191 -3.66 -31.41 18.60
C GLU A 191 -2.81 -32.22 17.61
N PRO A 192 -2.39 -33.45 17.98
CA PRO A 192 -1.73 -34.35 17.05
C PRO A 192 -2.70 -34.86 15.98
N VAL A 193 -2.20 -35.02 14.76
CA VAL A 193 -2.96 -35.51 13.60
C VAL A 193 -2.30 -36.75 12.99
N THR A 194 -3.09 -37.59 12.34
CA THR A 194 -2.56 -38.74 11.59
C THR A 194 -2.27 -38.32 10.16
N ILE A 195 -1.03 -38.48 9.71
CA ILE A 195 -0.57 -38.13 8.36
C ILE A 195 0.26 -39.28 7.80
N GLY A 196 -0.19 -39.89 6.71
CA GLY A 196 0.46 -41.07 6.12
C GLY A 196 0.51 -42.26 7.09
N GLY A 197 -0.55 -42.42 7.90
CA GLY A 197 -0.66 -43.49 8.91
C GLY A 197 0.13 -43.27 10.19
N VAL A 198 0.82 -42.13 10.35
CA VAL A 198 1.62 -41.82 11.55
C VAL A 198 1.05 -40.60 12.28
N THR A 199 0.92 -40.71 13.60
CA THR A 199 0.54 -39.59 14.46
C THR A 199 1.69 -38.60 14.59
N VAL A 200 1.45 -37.34 14.20
CA VAL A 200 2.43 -36.26 14.24
C VAL A 200 1.81 -34.96 14.75
N VAL A 201 2.64 -34.10 15.35
CA VAL A 201 2.28 -32.72 15.67
C VAL A 201 2.92 -31.81 14.63
N ILE A 202 2.13 -30.98 13.94
CA ILE A 202 2.65 -30.02 12.97
C ILE A 202 3.27 -28.85 13.74
N THR A 203 4.60 -28.79 13.79
CA THR A 203 5.32 -27.79 14.57
C THR A 203 5.59 -26.48 13.83
N SER A 204 5.50 -26.48 12.49
CA SER A 204 5.70 -25.30 11.66
C SER A 204 5.13 -25.46 10.27
N ARG A 205 4.49 -24.40 9.77
CA ARG A 205 3.99 -24.28 8.39
C ARG A 205 4.79 -23.30 7.54
N HIS A 206 5.95 -22.88 8.06
CA HIS A 206 6.83 -21.99 7.33
C HIS A 206 7.42 -22.72 6.12
N THR A 207 7.38 -22.12 4.94
CA THR A 207 7.84 -22.69 3.66
C THR A 207 9.27 -23.26 3.68
N THR A 208 10.12 -22.81 4.61
CA THR A 208 11.50 -23.28 4.75
C THR A 208 11.72 -24.29 5.88
N SER A 209 10.66 -24.73 6.57
CA SER A 209 10.80 -25.63 7.74
C SER A 209 11.15 -27.07 7.37
N GLY A 210 11.04 -27.46 6.09
CA GLY A 210 11.35 -28.81 5.62
C GLY A 210 10.23 -29.80 5.98
N VAL A 211 10.56 -30.83 6.77
CA VAL A 211 9.63 -31.93 7.10
C VAL A 211 8.30 -31.45 7.73
N PRO A 212 8.26 -30.49 8.67
CA PRO A 212 7.00 -29.96 9.18
C PRO A 212 6.09 -29.38 8.08
N PHE A 213 6.62 -28.58 7.15
CA PHE A 213 5.87 -28.05 6.01
C PHE A 213 5.42 -29.15 5.04
N GLN A 214 6.25 -30.17 4.82
CA GLN A 214 5.87 -31.32 4.01
C GLN A 214 4.71 -32.09 4.65
N LYS A 215 4.70 -32.23 5.98
CA LYS A 215 3.59 -32.85 6.71
C LYS A 215 2.32 -32.00 6.65
N ASP A 216 2.41 -30.68 6.80
CA ASP A 216 1.27 -29.77 6.62
C ASP A 216 0.60 -29.92 5.24
N THR A 217 1.39 -29.89 4.17
CA THR A 217 0.87 -30.12 2.81
C THR A 217 0.37 -31.55 2.58
N GLN A 218 0.89 -32.54 3.30
CA GLN A 218 0.37 -33.91 3.26
C GLN A 218 -0.96 -34.04 4.01
N TYR A 219 -1.10 -33.38 5.15
CA TYR A 219 -2.37 -33.32 5.90
C TYR A 219 -3.50 -32.77 5.04
N ALA A 220 -3.27 -31.62 4.40
CA ALA A 220 -4.25 -31.01 3.51
C ALA A 220 -4.61 -31.94 2.33
N PHE A 221 -3.60 -32.60 1.74
CA PHE A 221 -3.82 -33.56 0.65
C PHE A 221 -4.74 -34.71 1.08
N GLU A 222 -4.41 -35.38 2.18
CA GLU A 222 -5.17 -36.52 2.70
C GLU A 222 -6.58 -36.10 3.15
N ARG A 223 -6.71 -34.91 3.75
CA ARG A 223 -8.00 -34.42 4.24
C ARG A 223 -8.96 -34.09 3.11
N LEU A 224 -8.47 -33.43 2.06
CA LEU A 224 -9.28 -33.11 0.88
C LEU A 224 -9.65 -34.38 0.11
N GLY A 225 -8.72 -35.34 0.01
CA GLY A 225 -9.01 -36.64 -0.60
C GLY A 225 -10.07 -37.43 0.17
N ALA A 226 -10.04 -37.39 1.50
CA ALA A 226 -11.08 -38.01 2.34
C ALA A 226 -12.48 -37.39 2.18
N LEU A 227 -12.58 -36.18 1.62
CA LEU A 227 -13.85 -35.55 1.25
C LEU A 227 -14.32 -35.94 -0.16
N GLY A 228 -13.59 -36.83 -0.85
CA GLY A 228 -13.92 -37.31 -2.19
C GLY A 228 -13.51 -36.37 -3.32
N LEU A 229 -12.58 -35.44 -3.05
CA LEU A 229 -12.02 -34.57 -4.09
C LEU A 229 -10.87 -35.28 -4.81
N ASP A 230 -10.66 -34.93 -6.08
CA ASP A 230 -9.44 -35.31 -6.79
C ASP A 230 -8.34 -34.34 -6.40
N VAL A 231 -7.27 -34.86 -5.80
CA VAL A 231 -6.22 -34.06 -5.17
C VAL A 231 -4.87 -34.37 -5.78
N SER A 232 -4.12 -33.32 -6.11
CA SER A 232 -2.79 -33.42 -6.69
C SER A 232 -1.80 -32.45 -6.04
N TYR A 233 -0.51 -32.77 -6.14
CA TYR A 233 0.56 -31.83 -5.82
C TYR A 233 0.96 -31.04 -7.05
N HIS A 234 1.08 -29.73 -6.90
CA HIS A 234 1.72 -28.87 -7.88
C HIS A 234 3.05 -28.36 -7.33
N TYR A 235 4.14 -28.89 -7.86
CA TYR A 235 5.49 -28.58 -7.41
C TYR A 235 5.97 -27.24 -7.97
N TRP A 236 6.79 -26.54 -7.20
CA TRP A 236 7.41 -25.29 -7.63
C TRP A 236 8.82 -25.15 -7.07
N THR A 237 9.65 -24.40 -7.79
CA THR A 237 11.00 -24.00 -7.36
C THR A 237 11.17 -22.49 -7.55
N LYS A 238 11.60 -21.78 -6.50
CA LYS A 238 11.84 -20.33 -6.54
C LYS A 238 12.94 -19.96 -5.55
N SER A 239 13.90 -19.14 -6.00
CA SER A 239 14.98 -18.60 -5.14
C SER A 239 15.71 -19.65 -4.30
N GLY A 240 15.99 -20.82 -4.90
CA GLY A 240 16.68 -21.93 -4.21
C GLY A 240 15.78 -22.83 -3.34
N TYR A 241 14.49 -22.52 -3.20
CA TYR A 241 13.53 -23.38 -2.50
C TYR A 241 12.77 -24.25 -3.48
N SER A 242 12.51 -25.51 -3.11
CA SER A 242 11.63 -26.43 -3.86
C SER A 242 10.56 -26.98 -2.94
N ASN A 243 9.29 -26.78 -3.30
CA ASN A 243 8.13 -27.08 -2.46
C ASN A 243 6.92 -27.48 -3.32
N ARG A 244 5.75 -27.63 -2.68
CA ARG A 244 4.51 -28.07 -3.33
C ARG A 244 3.30 -27.31 -2.81
N ASN A 245 2.35 -27.08 -3.71
CA ASN A 245 0.98 -26.70 -3.39
C ASN A 245 0.10 -27.95 -3.42
N VAL A 246 -1.04 -27.90 -2.73
CA VAL A 246 -2.11 -28.90 -2.81
C VAL A 246 -3.23 -28.31 -3.63
N ILE A 247 -3.64 -29.00 -4.69
CA ILE A 247 -4.76 -28.61 -5.55
C ILE A 247 -5.82 -29.68 -5.43
N ALA A 248 -7.06 -29.27 -5.13
CA ALA A 248 -8.22 -30.17 -5.09
C ALA A 248 -9.30 -29.69 -6.05
N VAL A 249 -9.85 -30.61 -6.84
CA VAL A 249 -10.92 -30.36 -7.80
C VAL A 249 -12.07 -31.34 -7.57
N LYS A 250 -13.25 -30.96 -8.02
CA LYS A 250 -14.49 -31.74 -7.89
C LYS A 250 -15.00 -32.15 -9.27
#